data_AF-A0A545TA87-F1
#
_entry.id   AF-A0A545TA87-F1
#
_cell.length_a   1.000
_cell.length_b   1.000
_cell.length_c   1.000
_cell.angle_alpha   90.00
_cell.angle_beta   90.00
_cell.angle_gamma   90.00
#
_symmetry.space_group_name_H-M   'P 1'
#
loop_
_entity.id
_entity.type
_entity.pdbx_description
1 polymer ?
#
loop_
_entity_poly.entity_id
_entity_poly.type
_entity_poly.pdbx_seq_one_letter_code
_entity_poly.pdbx_strand_id
1 'polypeptide(L)'
;MQCSKTPIIQCRNLGPVSAKQLANYGIKTLGELIETGAIEIFVSIAEKSNKQPSFNLLYAMLGAIENKHWTEYKKQKGELALIVESQLELRQLQKKNSCF
;
A
#
# COMPACT_ATOMS: atom_id res chain seq x y z
N MET A 1 20.30 5.58 -1.66
CA MET A 1 19.29 5.68 -2.74
C MET A 1 18.76 4.28 -3.00
N GLN A 2 17.47 4.03 -2.82
CA GLN A 2 16.88 2.73 -3.17
C GLN A 2 16.59 2.73 -4.69
N CYS A 3 16.91 1.63 -5.38
CA CYS A 3 16.72 1.49 -6.82
C CYS A 3 15.35 0.86 -7.13
N SER A 4 14.78 1.10 -8.33
CA SER A 4 13.50 0.50 -8.75
C SER A 4 13.50 -1.04 -8.70
N LYS A 5 14.67 -1.68 -8.84
CA LYS A 5 14.80 -3.14 -8.76
C LYS A 5 14.99 -3.69 -7.34
N THR A 6 14.95 -2.84 -6.32
CA THR A 6 15.20 -3.28 -4.93
C THR A 6 14.09 -4.24 -4.48
N PRO A 7 14.42 -5.46 -4.01
CA PRO A 7 13.41 -6.37 -3.47
C PRO A 7 12.70 -5.76 -2.25
N ILE A 8 11.40 -6.01 -2.09
CA ILE A 8 10.61 -5.44 -1.00
C ILE A 8 11.18 -5.75 0.39
N ILE A 9 11.71 -6.96 0.59
CA ILE A 9 12.31 -7.38 1.87
C ILE A 9 13.57 -6.58 2.26
N GLN A 10 14.20 -5.91 1.29
CA GLN A 10 15.37 -5.04 1.51
C GLN A 10 14.98 -3.56 1.64
N CYS A 11 13.70 -3.24 1.42
CA CYS A 11 13.21 -1.87 1.52
C CYS A 11 13.04 -1.46 2.98
N ARG A 12 13.31 -0.19 3.28
CA ARG A 12 13.12 0.37 4.63
C ARG A 12 11.67 0.15 5.08
N ASN A 13 11.49 -0.21 6.36
CA ASN A 13 10.19 -0.47 7.01
C ASN A 13 9.42 -1.73 6.54
N LEU A 14 9.90 -2.45 5.52
CA LEU A 14 9.20 -3.62 4.97
C LEU A 14 9.96 -4.91 5.33
N GLY A 15 9.36 -5.72 6.20
CA GLY A 15 9.92 -7.00 6.64
C GLY A 15 9.44 -8.20 5.80
N PRO A 16 9.90 -9.43 6.13
CA PRO A 16 9.56 -10.65 5.40
C PRO A 16 8.05 -10.92 5.30
N VAL A 17 7.28 -10.59 6.34
CA VAL A 17 5.82 -10.75 6.37
C VAL A 17 5.16 -9.83 5.35
N SER A 18 5.51 -8.53 5.38
CA SER A 18 4.99 -7.55 4.43
C SER A 18 5.39 -7.88 3.00
N ALA A 19 6.64 -8.33 2.79
CA ALA A 19 7.12 -8.76 1.47
C ALA A 19 6.32 -9.94 0.93
N LYS A 20 6.07 -10.98 1.75
CA LYS A 20 5.23 -12.11 1.37
C LYS A 20 3.81 -11.68 1.05
N GLN A 21 3.23 -10.80 1.86
CA GLN A 21 1.89 -10.29 1.64
C GLN A 21 1.81 -9.50 0.33
N LEU A 22 2.76 -8.60 0.07
CA LEU A 22 2.81 -7.77 -1.15
C LEU A 22 3.02 -8.61 -2.41
N ALA A 23 3.80 -9.69 -2.32
CA ALA A 23 4.00 -10.61 -3.44
C ALA A 23 2.70 -11.27 -3.90
N ASN A 24 1.72 -11.52 -3.01
CA ASN A 24 0.40 -12.05 -3.38
C ASN A 24 -0.43 -11.06 -4.23
N TYR A 25 -0.05 -9.78 -4.24
CA TYR A 25 -0.67 -8.72 -5.02
C TYR A 25 0.21 -8.30 -6.20
N GLY A 26 1.24 -9.10 -6.54
CA GLY A 26 2.13 -8.85 -7.67
C GLY A 26 3.30 -7.93 -7.38
N ILE A 27 3.50 -7.49 -6.14
CA ILE A 27 4.53 -6.50 -5.77
C ILE A 27 5.72 -7.21 -5.12
N LYS A 28 6.84 -7.30 -5.83
CA LYS A 28 8.09 -7.96 -5.41
C LYS A 28 9.25 -6.98 -5.30
N THR A 29 9.17 -5.84 -5.97
CA THR A 29 10.20 -4.80 -6.02
C THR A 29 9.66 -3.43 -5.64
N LEU A 30 10.57 -2.52 -5.27
CA LEU A 30 10.23 -1.13 -4.96
C LEU A 30 9.65 -0.40 -6.18
N GLY A 31 10.14 -0.69 -7.39
CA GLY A 31 9.64 -0.11 -8.63
C GLY A 31 8.18 -0.45 -8.86
N GLU A 32 7.81 -1.72 -8.73
CA GLU A 32 6.41 -2.16 -8.84
C GLU A 32 5.53 -1.49 -7.78
N LEU A 33 6.05 -1.30 -6.55
CA LEU A 33 5.35 -0.60 -5.48
C LEU A 33 5.13 0.88 -5.80
N ILE A 34 6.13 1.55 -6.39
CA ILE A 34 6.05 2.96 -6.81
C ILE A 34 5.05 3.11 -7.96
N GLU A 35 5.15 2.26 -8.98
CA GLU A 35 4.30 2.28 -10.17
C GLU A 35 2.83 2.04 -9.81
N THR A 36 2.56 1.11 -8.89
CA THR A 36 1.19 0.82 -8.46
C THR A 36 0.68 1.82 -7.44
N GLY A 37 1.54 2.27 -6.52
CA GLY A 37 1.20 3.17 -5.42
C GLY A 37 0.76 2.45 -4.15
N ALA A 38 1.19 2.97 -3.00
CA ALA A 38 0.93 2.36 -1.68
C ALA A 38 -0.57 2.33 -1.32
N ILE A 39 -1.32 3.39 -1.66
CA ILE A 39 -2.77 3.47 -1.37
C ILE A 39 -3.53 2.43 -2.20
N GLU A 40 -3.22 2.32 -3.49
CA GLU A 40 -3.88 1.40 -4.41
C GLU A 40 -3.68 -0.07 -3.99
N ILE A 41 -2.47 -0.41 -3.55
CA ILE A 41 -2.18 -1.73 -2.98
C ILE A 41 -2.92 -1.93 -1.64
N PHE A 42 -2.92 -0.94 -0.76
CA PHE A 42 -3.61 -1.02 0.53
C PHE A 42 -5.12 -1.28 0.35
N VAL A 43 -5.77 -0.53 -0.53
CA VAL A 43 -7.19 -0.69 -0.86
C VAL A 43 -7.45 -2.05 -1.50
N SER A 44 -6.59 -2.50 -2.42
CA SER A 44 -6.70 -3.84 -3.01
C SER A 44 -6.60 -4.95 -1.97
N ILE A 45 -5.73 -4.81 -0.98
CA ILE A 45 -5.62 -5.74 0.15
C ILE A 45 -6.90 -5.71 0.98
N ALA A 46 -7.40 -4.53 1.32
CA ALA A 46 -8.62 -4.38 2.11
C ALA A 46 -9.86 -5.00 1.43
N GLU A 47 -9.96 -4.90 0.10
CA GLU A 47 -11.07 -5.48 -0.66
C GLU A 47 -10.99 -7.00 -0.81
N LYS A 48 -9.77 -7.56 -0.97
CA LYS A 48 -9.58 -9.00 -1.25
C LYS A 48 -9.33 -9.84 0.01
N SER A 49 -9.00 -9.20 1.14
CA SER A 49 -8.76 -9.86 2.41
C SER A 49 -10.00 -9.84 3.29
N ASN A 50 -10.29 -10.95 3.98
CA ASN A 50 -11.34 -10.99 5.01
C ASN A 50 -11.02 -10.09 6.23
N LYS A 51 -9.75 -9.70 6.39
CA LYS A 51 -9.28 -8.85 7.48
C LYS A 51 -8.66 -7.58 6.92
N GLN A 52 -9.08 -6.42 7.43
CA GLN A 52 -8.50 -5.16 7.03
C GLN A 52 -6.99 -5.09 7.35
N PRO A 53 -6.16 -4.63 6.38
CA PRO A 53 -4.75 -4.38 6.64
C PRO A 53 -4.57 -3.26 7.66
N SER A 54 -3.51 -3.34 8.45
CA SER A 54 -3.19 -2.27 9.42
C SER A 54 -2.63 -1.04 8.71
N PHE A 55 -2.96 0.16 9.18
CA PHE A 55 -2.34 1.40 8.71
C PHE A 55 -0.81 1.42 8.85
N ASN A 56 -0.24 0.62 9.76
CA ASN A 56 1.21 0.46 9.86
C ASN A 56 1.81 -0.11 8.56
N LEU A 57 1.09 -1.00 7.86
CA LEU A 57 1.51 -1.50 6.55
C LEU A 57 1.50 -0.37 5.52
N LEU A 58 0.48 0.50 5.53
CA LEU A 58 0.42 1.66 4.66
C LEU A 58 1.60 2.61 4.90
N TYR A 59 1.87 2.95 6.16
CA TYR A 59 2.99 3.82 6.52
C TYR A 59 4.35 3.21 6.15
N ALA A 60 4.48 1.88 6.29
CA ALA A 60 5.68 1.18 5.90
C ALA A 60 5.91 1.26 4.39
N MET A 61 4.86 1.11 3.57
CA MET A 61 4.96 1.26 2.12
C MET A 61 5.30 2.69 1.70
N LEU A 62 4.63 3.69 2.29
CA LEU A 62 4.93 5.10 2.01
C LEU A 62 6.37 5.47 2.42
N GLY A 63 6.80 5.05 3.61
CA GLY A 63 8.18 5.24 4.07
C GLY A 63 9.22 4.47 3.25
N ALA A 64 8.86 3.33 2.66
CA ALA A 64 9.74 2.63 1.73
C ALA A 64 9.94 3.43 0.44
N ILE A 65 8.85 3.93 -0.16
CA ILE A 65 8.85 4.74 -1.38
C ILE A 65 9.69 6.02 -1.19
N GLU A 66 9.44 6.78 -0.12
CA GLU A 66 10.16 8.03 0.14
C GLU A 66 11.50 7.83 0.87
N ASN A 67 11.86 6.59 1.19
CA ASN A 67 13.00 6.24 2.03
C ASN A 67 13.03 7.00 3.38
N LYS A 68 11.85 7.24 3.96
CA LYS A 68 11.62 7.90 5.26
C LYS A 68 11.29 6.90 6.36
N HIS A 69 11.42 7.31 7.61
CA HIS A 69 11.02 6.45 8.73
C HIS A 69 9.49 6.43 8.83
N TRP A 70 8.89 5.24 8.98
CA TRP A 70 7.43 5.08 8.94
C TRP A 70 6.66 5.94 9.96
N THR A 71 7.29 6.34 11.08
CA THR A 71 6.67 7.16 12.12
C THR A 71 6.28 8.56 11.66
N GLU A 72 6.89 9.06 10.59
CA GLU A 72 6.57 10.37 10.03
C GLU A 72 5.13 10.42 9.48
N TYR A 73 4.65 9.33 8.89
CA TYR A 73 3.28 9.22 8.36
C TYR A 73 2.20 9.01 9.43
N LYS A 74 2.60 8.57 10.64
CA LYS A 74 1.63 8.39 11.74
C LYS A 74 0.92 9.71 12.10
N LYS A 75 1.60 10.85 11.90
CA LYS A 75 1.04 12.19 12.11
C LYS A 75 -0.01 12.55 11.07
N GLN A 76 0.03 11.93 9.89
CA GLN A 76 -0.89 12.16 8.76
C GLN A 76 -2.04 11.13 8.73
N LYS A 77 -2.28 10.40 9.83
CA LYS A 77 -3.27 9.32 9.87
C LYS A 77 -4.66 9.75 9.40
N GLY A 78 -5.13 10.92 9.80
CA GLY A 78 -6.47 11.41 9.44
C GLY A 78 -6.62 11.63 7.94
N GLU A 79 -5.64 12.30 7.33
CA GLU A 79 -5.59 12.54 5.88
C GLU A 79 -5.49 11.23 5.10
N LEU A 80 -4.60 10.33 5.50
CA LEU A 80 -4.44 9.03 4.85
C LEU A 80 -5.69 8.16 4.98
N ALA A 81 -6.40 8.23 6.10
CA ALA A 81 -7.66 7.52 6.28
C ALA A 81 -8.74 8.05 5.34
N LEU A 82 -8.86 9.36 5.20
CA LEU A 82 -9.80 9.99 4.27
C LEU A 82 -9.51 9.59 2.81
N ILE A 83 -8.23 9.64 2.40
CA ILE A 83 -7.81 9.23 1.05
C ILE A 83 -8.18 7.76 0.77
N VAL A 84 -7.90 6.87 1.73
CA VAL A 84 -8.23 5.44 1.60
C VAL A 84 -9.74 5.24 1.48
N GLU A 85 -10.52 5.92 2.31
CA GLU A 85 -11.99 5.85 2.28
C GLU A 85 -12.55 6.33 0.94
N SER A 86 -12.10 7.49 0.45
CA SER A 86 -12.49 8.01 -0.86
C SER A 86 -12.12 7.04 -1.99
N GLN A 87 -10.93 6.43 -1.94
CA GLN A 87 -10.50 5.47 -2.97
C GLN A 87 -11.36 4.19 -2.95
N LEU A 88 -11.73 3.69 -1.76
CA LEU A 88 -12.65 2.56 -1.61
C LEU A 88 -14.03 2.88 -2.20
N GLU A 89 -14.56 4.07 -1.91
CA GLU A 89 -15.86 4.50 -2.42
C GLU A 89 -15.85 4.59 -3.95
N LEU A 90 -14.81 5.21 -4.54
CA LEU A 90 -14.65 5.30 -6.00
C LEU A 90 -14.64 3.91 -6.65
N ARG A 91 -13.90 2.95 -6.09
CA ARG A 91 -13.89 1.57 -6.62
C ARG A 91 -15.25 0.89 -6.54
N GLN A 92 -16.01 1.11 -5.47
CA GLN A 92 -17.36 0.56 -5.34
C GLN A 92 -18.29 1.13 -6.42
N LEU A 93 -18.21 2.44 -6.68
CA LEU A 93 -18.97 3.08 -7.74
C LEU A 93 -18.59 2.53 -9.12
N GLN A 94 -17.30 2.37 -9.40
CA GLN A 94 -16.83 1.77 -10.65
C GLN A 94 -17.35 0.33 -10.85
N LYS A 95 -17.33 -0.50 -9.80
CA LYS A 95 -17.88 -1.86 -9.84
C LYS A 95 -19.39 -1.87 -10.12
N LYS A 96 -20.16 -0.99 -9.46
CA LYS A 96 -21.60 -0.85 -9.71
C LYS A 96 -21.90 -0.45 -11.16
N ASN A 97 -21.12 0.49 -11.70
CA ASN A 97 -21.30 0.99 -13.06
C ASN A 97 -20.84 0.00 -14.14
N SER A 98 -19.95 -0.93 -13.80
CA SER A 98 -19.47 -1.98 -14.71
C SER A 98 -20.35 -3.24 -14.72
N CYS A 99 -21.38 -3.31 -13.87
CA CYS A 99 -22.28 -4.45 -13.72
C CYS A 99 -23.62 -4.28 -14.49
N PHE A 100 -23.67 -3.30 -15.40
CA PHE A 100 -24.76 -3.04 -16.35
C PHE A 100 -24.22 -3.16 -17.78
#